data_AF-A0A7L5FS17-F1
#
_entry.id   AF-A0A7L5FS17-F1
#
_cell.length_a   1.000
_cell.length_b   1.000
_cell.length_c   1.000
_cell.angle_alpha   90.00
_cell.angle_beta   90.00
_cell.angle_gamma   90.00
#
_symmetry.space_group_name_H-M   'P 1'
#
loop_
_entity.id
_entity.type
_entity.pdbx_description
1 polymer ?
#
loop_
_entity_poly.entity_id
_entity_poly.type
_entity_poly.pdbx_seq_one_letter_code
_entity_poly.pdbx_strand_id
1 'polypeptide(L)'
;MKTVKELFKEQPLLQNEPAVQELIAPYEKLCDDLIERGQMAEMSKEKPLKELIVQMLYAINDEIKKDEESVRFKEIPRVDFKVAVNNLETYIYTYLKDYNIRIN
;
A
#
# COMPACT_ATOMS: atom_id res chain seq x y z
N MET A 1 15.30 -8.39 -10.69
CA MET A 1 16.78 -8.42 -10.56
C MET A 1 17.28 -9.66 -11.29
N LYS A 2 18.44 -9.62 -11.95
CA LYS A 2 19.02 -10.81 -12.59
C LYS A 2 19.82 -11.60 -11.57
N THR A 3 19.70 -12.91 -11.56
CA THR A 3 20.54 -13.82 -10.76
C THR A 3 21.96 -13.89 -11.32
N VAL A 4 22.92 -14.37 -10.53
CA VAL A 4 24.30 -14.61 -11.00
C VAL A 4 24.32 -15.46 -12.29
N LYS A 5 23.48 -16.49 -12.34
CA LYS A 5 23.34 -17.36 -13.53
C LYS A 5 22.87 -16.59 -14.76
N GLU A 6 21.95 -15.65 -14.60
CA GLU A 6 21.47 -14.79 -15.69
C GLU A 6 22.47 -13.71 -16.08
N LEU A 7 23.31 -13.27 -15.14
CA LEU A 7 24.34 -12.25 -15.35
C LEU A 7 25.47 -12.77 -16.25
N PHE A 8 25.89 -14.02 -16.05
CA PHE A 8 26.99 -14.66 -16.78
C PHE A 8 26.55 -15.54 -17.96
N LYS A 9 25.25 -15.57 -18.28
CA LYS A 9 24.69 -16.40 -19.35
C LYS A 9 25.41 -16.22 -20.71
N GLU A 10 25.74 -14.98 -21.06
CA GLU A 10 26.41 -14.64 -22.32
C GLU A 10 27.95 -14.79 -22.24
N GLN A 11 28.52 -14.80 -21.03
CA GLN A 11 29.97 -14.85 -20.81
C GLN A 11 30.33 -15.71 -19.58
N PRO A 12 30.22 -17.05 -19.67
CA PRO A 12 30.39 -17.95 -18.52
C PRO A 12 31.82 -17.96 -17.96
N LEU A 13 32.81 -17.64 -18.81
CA LEU A 13 34.23 -17.67 -18.45
C LEU A 13 34.58 -16.66 -17.36
N LEU A 14 33.91 -15.51 -17.34
CA LEU A 14 34.13 -14.46 -16.33
C LEU A 14 33.76 -14.91 -14.93
N GLN A 15 32.89 -15.92 -14.79
CA GLN A 15 32.53 -16.47 -13.50
C GLN A 15 33.75 -17.12 -12.81
N ASN A 16 34.74 -17.60 -13.57
CA ASN A 16 35.93 -18.26 -13.01
C ASN A 16 37.02 -17.27 -12.60
N GLU A 17 36.87 -15.98 -12.88
CA GLU A 17 37.84 -14.97 -12.47
C GLU A 17 37.85 -14.85 -10.94
N PRO A 18 39.04 -14.88 -10.28
CA PRO A 18 39.13 -14.84 -8.82
C PRO A 18 38.42 -13.63 -8.20
N ALA A 19 38.57 -12.47 -8.82
CA ALA A 19 37.90 -11.24 -8.39
C ALA A 19 36.37 -11.31 -8.52
N VAL A 20 35.86 -12.08 -9.47
CA VAL A 20 34.42 -12.29 -9.65
C VAL A 20 33.90 -13.30 -8.62
N GLN A 21 34.64 -14.36 -8.34
CA GLN A 21 34.31 -15.35 -7.31
C GLN A 21 34.12 -14.72 -5.92
N GLU A 22 34.96 -13.76 -5.56
CA GLU A 22 34.82 -13.00 -4.30
C GLU A 22 33.51 -12.19 -4.22
N LEU A 23 32.94 -11.80 -5.36
CA LEU A 23 31.74 -10.96 -5.44
C LEU A 23 30.44 -11.76 -5.58
N ILE A 24 30.50 -13.04 -5.97
CA ILE A 24 29.32 -13.89 -6.18
C ILE A 24 28.51 -14.03 -4.89
N ALA A 25 29.14 -14.47 -3.80
CA ALA A 25 28.42 -14.72 -2.55
C ALA A 25 27.80 -13.44 -1.93
N PRO A 26 28.50 -12.29 -1.87
CA PRO A 26 27.88 -11.02 -1.47
C PRO A 26 26.71 -10.60 -2.36
N TYR A 27 26.82 -10.80 -3.68
CA TYR A 27 25.77 -10.45 -4.62
C TYR A 27 24.53 -11.34 -4.47
N GLU A 28 24.71 -12.65 -4.33
CA GLU A 28 23.59 -13.59 -4.10
C GLU A 28 22.87 -13.26 -2.79
N LYS A 29 23.61 -12.97 -1.72
CA LYS A 29 23.01 -12.51 -0.46
C LYS A 29 22.19 -11.23 -0.65
N LEU A 30 22.71 -10.26 -1.42
CA LEU A 30 21.98 -9.04 -1.72
C LEU A 30 20.72 -9.32 -2.56
N CYS A 31 20.76 -10.26 -3.50
CA CYS A 31 19.57 -10.70 -4.25
C CYS A 31 18.49 -11.20 -3.29
N ASP A 32 18.86 -12.09 -2.37
CA ASP A 32 17.94 -12.71 -1.42
C ASP A 32 17.33 -11.65 -0.49
N ASP A 33 18.16 -10.78 0.08
CA ASP A 33 17.72 -9.67 0.94
C ASP A 33 16.75 -8.72 0.21
N LEU A 34 16.98 -8.46 -1.08
CA LEU A 34 16.10 -7.61 -1.89
C LEU A 34 14.78 -8.30 -2.23
N ILE A 35 14.79 -9.60 -2.50
CA ILE A 35 13.57 -10.39 -2.74
C ILE A 35 12.73 -10.42 -1.47
N GLU A 36 13.34 -10.71 -0.32
CA GLU A 36 12.66 -10.74 0.98
C GLU A 36 12.04 -9.37 1.29
N ARG A 37 12.79 -8.27 1.13
CA ARG A 37 12.26 -6.91 1.30
C ARG A 37 11.11 -6.61 0.34
N GLY A 38 11.21 -7.04 -0.92
CA GLY A 38 10.12 -6.90 -1.90
C GLY A 38 8.86 -7.61 -1.45
N GLN A 39 8.98 -8.86 -0.99
CA GLN A 39 7.86 -9.64 -0.47
C GLN A 39 7.27 -9.00 0.79
N MET A 40 8.09 -8.53 1.73
CA MET A 40 7.62 -7.82 2.92
C MET A 40 6.87 -6.53 2.56
N ALA A 41 7.34 -5.81 1.55
CA ALA A 41 6.68 -4.60 1.06
C ALA A 41 5.33 -4.91 0.38
N GLU A 42 5.23 -6.00 -0.39
CA GLU A 42 3.96 -6.45 -0.98
C GLU A 42 2.98 -6.98 0.07
N MET A 43 3.48 -7.63 1.12
CA MET A 43 2.67 -8.07 2.26
C MET A 43 2.30 -6.93 3.22
N SER A 44 2.88 -5.74 3.03
CA SER A 44 2.59 -4.58 3.86
C SER A 44 1.16 -4.08 3.61
N LYS A 45 0.41 -3.90 4.69
CA LYS A 45 -0.92 -3.29 4.68
C LYS A 45 -0.87 -1.76 4.63
N GLU A 46 0.32 -1.17 4.56
CA GLU A 46 0.51 0.28 4.58
C GLU A 46 -0.18 0.97 3.40
N LYS A 47 -0.07 0.42 2.19
CA LYS A 47 -0.72 0.99 1.00
C LYS A 47 -2.24 1.03 1.12
N PRO A 48 -2.95 -0.09 1.38
CA PRO A 48 -4.41 -0.03 1.54
C PRO A 48 -4.84 0.81 2.75
N LEU A 49 -4.06 0.83 3.84
CA LEU A 49 -4.35 1.73 4.97
C LEU A 49 -4.25 3.22 4.58
N LYS A 50 -3.23 3.61 3.81
CA LYS A 50 -3.09 4.98 3.30
C LYS A 50 -4.26 5.35 2.39
N GLU A 51 -4.67 4.46 1.51
CA GLU A 51 -5.83 4.67 0.62
C GLU A 51 -7.13 4.85 1.42
N LEU A 52 -7.37 4.01 2.43
CA LEU A 52 -8.52 4.15 3.33
C LEU A 52 -8.55 5.51 4.02
N ILE A 53 -7.43 5.97 4.60
CA ILE A 53 -7.34 7.28 5.27
C ILE A 53 -7.68 8.41 4.30
N VAL A 54 -7.14 8.38 3.07
CA VAL A 54 -7.41 9.39 2.06
C VAL A 54 -8.92 9.43 1.71
N GLN A 55 -9.55 8.27 1.55
CA GLN A 55 -10.98 8.18 1.26
C GLN A 55 -11.85 8.69 2.41
N MET A 56 -11.47 8.40 3.66
CA MET A 56 -12.16 8.94 4.84
C MET A 56 -12.08 10.48 4.88
N LEU A 57 -10.91 11.06 4.61
CA LEU A 57 -10.74 12.51 4.56
C LEU A 57 -11.59 13.16 3.47
N TYR A 58 -11.69 12.53 2.29
CA TYR A 58 -12.57 13.00 1.23
C TYR A 58 -14.04 12.96 1.64
N ALA A 59 -14.51 11.87 2.24
CA ALA A 59 -15.89 11.74 2.70
C ALA A 59 -16.24 12.79 3.76
N ILE A 60 -15.34 13.05 4.71
CA ILE A 60 -15.52 14.09 5.73
C ILE A 60 -15.66 15.47 5.09
N ASN A 61 -14.77 15.83 4.17
CA ASN A 61 -14.81 17.13 3.51
C ASN A 61 -16.07 17.32 2.65
N ASP A 62 -16.54 16.25 2.00
CA ASP A 62 -17.76 16.28 1.19
C ASP A 62 -19.00 16.55 2.05
N GLU A 63 -19.11 15.90 3.22
CA GLU A 63 -20.21 16.16 4.16
C GLU A 63 -20.15 17.56 4.77
N ILE A 64 -18.96 18.08 5.10
CA ILE A 64 -18.79 19.47 5.56
C ILE A 64 -19.31 20.45 4.48
N LYS A 65 -18.92 20.23 3.22
CA LYS A 65 -19.34 21.09 2.11
C LYS A 65 -20.85 21.03 1.87
N LYS A 66 -21.46 19.84 1.94
CA LYS A 66 -22.92 19.68 1.85
C LYS A 66 -23.66 20.43 2.96
N ASP A 67 -23.14 20.39 4.19
CA ASP A 67 -23.71 21.15 5.31
C ASP A 67 -23.60 22.67 5.08
N GLU A 68 -22.44 23.16 4.63
CA GLU A 68 -22.24 24.56 4.26
C GLU A 68 -23.19 25.01 3.15
N GLU A 69 -23.38 24.19 2.11
CA GLU A 69 -24.31 24.46 1.00
C GLU A 69 -25.77 24.45 1.48
N SER A 70 -26.17 23.49 2.31
CA SER A 70 -27.52 23.43 2.91
C SER A 70 -27.84 24.70 3.71
N VAL A 71 -26.89 25.17 4.53
CA VAL A 71 -27.01 26.44 5.27
C VAL A 71 -27.12 27.63 4.31
N ARG A 72 -26.29 27.66 3.26
CA ARG A 72 -26.26 28.75 2.27
C ARG A 72 -27.55 28.86 1.47
N PHE A 73 -28.13 27.74 1.07
CA PHE A 73 -29.31 27.69 0.20
C PHE A 73 -30.65 27.56 0.96
N LYS A 74 -30.63 27.52 2.30
CA LYS A 74 -31.81 27.34 3.18
C LYS A 74 -32.61 26.07 2.84
N GLU A 75 -31.94 25.03 2.37
CA GLU A 75 -32.60 23.76 2.03
C GLU A 75 -32.90 22.97 3.31
N ILE A 76 -34.14 22.47 3.41
CA ILE A 76 -34.64 21.63 4.51
C ILE A 76 -34.64 20.20 3.92
N PRO A 77 -33.57 19.40 4.09
CA PRO A 77 -33.14 18.90 5.40
C PRO A 77 -31.61 18.87 5.62
N ARG A 78 -31.19 18.91 6.88
CA ARG A 78 -29.78 18.74 7.27
C ARG A 78 -29.29 17.31 7.01
N VAL A 79 -27.98 17.18 6.85
CA VAL A 79 -27.29 15.89 6.90
C VAL A 79 -27.62 15.20 8.23
N ASP A 80 -28.10 13.96 8.16
CA ASP A 80 -28.20 13.11 9.34
C ASP A 80 -26.81 12.61 9.70
N PHE A 81 -26.15 13.30 10.63
CA PHE A 81 -24.82 12.96 11.12
C PHE A 81 -24.74 11.51 11.63
N LYS A 82 -25.82 10.95 12.17
CA LYS A 82 -25.83 9.56 12.63
C LYS A 82 -25.74 8.61 11.43
N VAL A 83 -26.46 8.90 10.35
CA VAL A 83 -26.37 8.12 9.11
C VAL A 83 -24.99 8.25 8.48
N ALA A 84 -24.43 9.47 8.41
CA ALA A 84 -23.09 9.70 7.88
C ALA A 84 -22.01 8.93 8.65
N VAL A 85 -22.06 8.95 9.99
CA VAL A 85 -21.13 8.20 10.85
C VAL A 85 -21.29 6.70 10.67
N ASN A 86 -22.51 6.17 10.64
CA ASN A 86 -22.75 4.74 10.43
C ASN A 86 -22.27 4.27 9.04
N ASN A 87 -22.42 5.11 8.02
CA ASN A 87 -21.92 4.82 6.67
C ASN A 87 -20.39 4.76 6.65
N LEU A 88 -19.73 5.70 7.32
CA LEU A 88 -18.27 5.72 7.44
C LEU A 88 -17.76 4.49 8.21
N GLU A 89 -18.41 4.13 9.32
CA GLU A 89 -18.09 2.93 10.10
C GLU A 89 -18.21 1.65 9.26
N THR A 90 -19.33 1.50 8.55
CA THR A 90 -19.57 0.35 7.65
C THR A 90 -18.52 0.26 6.55
N TYR A 91 -18.15 1.41 5.98
CA TYR A 91 -17.12 1.50 4.96
C TYR A 91 -15.76 1.05 5.48
N ILE A 92 -15.36 1.54 6.66
CA ILE A 92 -14.12 1.13 7.32
C ILE A 92 -14.10 -0.39 7.52
N TYR A 93 -15.12 -0.97 8.15
CA TYR A 93 -15.14 -2.42 8.41
C TYR A 93 -15.13 -3.26 7.13
N THR A 94 -15.82 -2.83 6.09
CA THR A 94 -15.80 -3.51 4.79
C THR A 94 -14.41 -3.47 4.17
N TYR A 95 -13.78 -2.30 4.14
CA TYR A 95 -12.43 -2.12 3.60
C TYR A 95 -11.40 -2.95 4.38
N LEU A 96 -11.48 -2.95 5.72
CA LEU A 96 -10.61 -3.76 6.55
C LEU A 96 -10.75 -5.26 6.24
N LYS A 97 -11.97 -5.73 6.00
CA LYS A 97 -12.23 -7.12 5.61
C LYS A 97 -11.64 -7.43 4.24
N ASP A 98 -11.88 -6.58 3.24
CA ASP A 98 -11.43 -6.80 1.85
C ASP A 98 -9.91 -6.90 1.74
N TYR A 99 -9.19 -6.12 2.54
CA TYR A 99 -7.72 -6.12 2.58
C TYR A 99 -7.14 -6.97 3.74
N ASN A 100 -7.98 -7.76 4.41
CA ASN A 100 -7.62 -8.63 5.54
C ASN A 100 -6.83 -7.89 6.64
N ILE A 101 -7.15 -6.62 6.86
CA ILE A 101 -6.57 -5.75 7.89
C ILE A 101 -7.31 -6.03 9.20
N ARG A 102 -6.55 -6.33 10.26
CA ARG A 102 -7.10 -6.58 11.59
C ARG A 102 -6.81 -5.38 12.47
N ILE A 103 -7.83 -4.86 13.14
CA ILE A 103 -7.70 -3.86 14.20
C ILE A 103 -8.12 -4.59 15.48
N ASN A 104 -7.22 -4.63 16.47
CA ASN A 104 -7.48 -5.26 17.77
C ASN A 104 -8.33 -4.37 18.67
#